data_AF-A0A061N4T3-F1
#
_entry.id   AF-A0A061N4T3-F1
#
_cell.length_a   1.000
_cell.length_b   1.000
_cell.length_c   1.000
_cell.angle_alpha   90.00
_cell.angle_beta   90.00
_cell.angle_gamma   90.00
#
_symmetry.space_group_name_H-M   'P 1'
#
loop_
_entity.id
_entity.type
_entity.pdbx_description
1 polymer ?
#
loop_
_entity_poly.entity_id
_entity_poly.type
_entity_poly.pdbx_seq_one_letter_code
_entity_poly.pdbx_strand_id
1 'polypeptide(L)'
;MRVGIIGNYGHNNNGDEAILLGILSQLEVIGIPKEEVVVFSNHPAITTKQYNVKAVPLVIKKGTAASSAIATIKAAKHIMKDLELVIIGGGGLLMDMYRRDAPLYSMLGTTAKKMRL
;
A
#
# COMPACT_ATOMS: atom_id res chain seq x y z
N MET A 1 5.51 13.00 9.61
CA MET A 1 4.20 12.74 8.98
C MET A 1 4.12 11.29 8.50
N ARG A 2 3.15 10.48 8.94
CA ARG A 2 3.10 9.06 8.56
C ARG A 2 2.41 8.81 7.21
N VAL A 3 3.13 8.19 6.28
CA VAL A 3 2.66 7.96 4.89
C VAL A 3 2.48 6.47 4.61
N GLY A 4 1.32 6.08 4.09
CA GLY A 4 1.08 4.75 3.53
C GLY A 4 1.13 4.78 2.01
N ILE A 5 1.83 3.83 1.38
CA ILE A 5 1.87 3.65 -0.07
C ILE A 5 1.22 2.30 -0.40
N ILE A 6 0.22 2.30 -1.28
CA ILE A 6 -0.53 1.10 -1.67
C ILE A 6 -0.39 0.90 -3.18
N GLY A 7 0.11 -0.25 -3.60
CA GLY A 7 0.25 -0.58 -5.02
C GLY A 7 0.74 -2.02 -5.24
N ASN A 8 1.01 -2.37 -6.50
CA ASN A 8 1.43 -3.73 -6.89
C ASN A 8 2.95 -3.93 -6.74
N TYR A 9 3.46 -3.79 -5.52
CA TYR A 9 4.91 -3.88 -5.27
C TYR A 9 5.32 -5.25 -4.71
N GLY A 10 6.62 -5.54 -4.80
CA GLY A 10 7.21 -6.77 -4.29
C GLY A 10 7.05 -7.98 -5.22
N HIS A 11 6.70 -7.76 -6.50
CA HIS A 11 6.60 -8.84 -7.51
C HIS A 11 7.83 -8.93 -8.42
N ASN A 12 8.89 -8.16 -8.13
CA ASN A 12 10.08 -8.06 -8.99
C ASN A 12 9.73 -7.58 -10.42
N ASN A 13 8.68 -6.78 -10.53
CA ASN A 13 8.31 -6.10 -11.77
C ASN A 13 9.02 -4.74 -11.80
N ASN A 14 10.03 -4.60 -12.65
CA ASN A 14 10.85 -3.39 -12.71
C ASN A 14 10.05 -2.09 -12.94
N GLY A 15 8.90 -2.17 -13.63
CA GLY A 15 8.04 -1.00 -13.83
C GLY A 15 7.37 -0.55 -12.52
N ASP A 16 6.72 -1.48 -11.81
CA ASP A 16 6.09 -1.19 -10.52
C ASP A 16 7.13 -0.79 -9.47
N GLU A 17 8.28 -1.46 -9.45
CA GLU A 17 9.41 -1.16 -8.57
C GLU A 17 10.03 0.23 -8.86
N ALA A 18 10.05 0.67 -10.12
CA ALA A 18 10.49 2.02 -10.50
C ALA A 18 9.48 3.09 -10.05
N ILE A 19 8.17 2.80 -10.13
CA ILE A 19 7.13 3.69 -9.60
C ILE A 19 7.29 3.84 -8.09
N LEU A 20 7.47 2.75 -7.36
CA LEU A 20 7.69 2.80 -5.90
C LEU A 20 8.94 3.62 -5.57
N LEU A 21 10.06 3.35 -6.25
CA LEU A 21 11.29 4.10 -6.03
C LEU A 21 11.10 5.59 -6.27
N GLY A 22 10.43 5.97 -7.37
CA GLY A 22 10.14 7.37 -7.68
C GLY A 22 9.33 8.06 -6.59
N ILE A 23 8.28 7.41 -6.07
CA ILE A 23 7.48 7.93 -4.95
C ILE A 23 8.37 8.12 -3.72
N LEU A 24 9.13 7.10 -3.33
CA LEU A 24 10.01 7.14 -2.14
C LEU A 24 11.05 8.25 -2.25
N SER A 25 11.69 8.41 -3.41
CA SER A 25 12.67 9.48 -3.64
C SER A 25 12.04 10.87 -3.53
N GLN A 26 10.82 11.07 -4.03
CA GLN A 26 10.14 12.36 -3.90
C GLN A 26 9.73 12.66 -2.46
N LEU A 27 9.28 11.66 -1.70
CA LEU A 27 8.98 11.82 -0.27
C LEU A 27 10.22 12.24 0.52
N GLU A 28 11.38 11.63 0.24
CA GLU A 28 12.65 12.00 0.87
C GLU A 28 13.08 13.43 0.53
N VAL A 29 12.92 13.86 -0.73
CA VAL A 29 13.21 15.23 -1.19
C VAL A 29 12.36 16.27 -0.45
N ILE A 30 11.10 15.97 -0.14
CA ILE A 30 10.22 16.88 0.62
C ILE A 30 10.34 16.70 2.14
N GLY A 31 11.35 15.97 2.61
CA GLY A 31 11.69 15.85 4.03
C GLY A 31 10.93 14.78 4.81
N ILE A 32 10.33 13.79 4.14
CA ILE A 32 9.67 12.66 4.78
C ILE A 32 10.64 11.47 4.79
N PRO A 33 11.16 11.07 5.97
CA PRO A 33 12.14 10.00 6.06
C PRO A 33 11.49 8.62 5.90
N LYS A 34 12.28 7.62 5.47
CA LYS A 34 11.80 6.26 5.15
C LYS A 34 11.13 5.54 6.32
N GLU A 35 11.52 5.88 7.55
CA GLU A 35 10.98 5.33 8.79
C GLU A 35 9.53 5.75 9.04
N GLU A 36 9.08 6.86 8.42
CA GLU A 36 7.70 7.33 8.47
C GLU A 36 6.82 6.74 7.36
N VAL A 37 7.41 5.96 6.44
CA VAL A 37 6.72 5.36 5.30
C VAL A 37 6.40 3.90 5.56
N VAL A 38 5.16 3.49 5.29
CA VAL A 38 4.74 2.09 5.24
C VAL A 38 4.26 1.72 3.84
N VAL A 39 4.80 0.65 3.28
CA VAL A 39 4.44 0.15 1.94
C VAL A 39 3.59 -1.11 2.06
N PHE A 40 2.39 -1.10 1.49
CA PHE A 40 1.58 -2.30 1.31
C PHE A 40 2.06 -3.04 0.07
N SER A 41 2.60 -4.24 0.26
CA SER A 41 3.32 -5.02 -0.74
C SER A 41 2.83 -6.47 -0.79
N ASN A 42 2.95 -7.11 -1.94
CA ASN A 42 2.65 -8.53 -2.10
C ASN A 42 3.72 -9.43 -1.48
N HIS A 43 4.99 -8.98 -1.45
CA HIS A 43 6.08 -9.65 -0.75
C HIS A 43 6.84 -8.65 0.14
N PRO A 44 6.33 -8.38 1.36
CA PRO A 44 6.87 -7.36 2.24
C PRO A 44 8.36 -7.53 2.55
N ALA A 45 8.83 -8.76 2.75
CA ALA A 45 10.25 -9.01 3.03
C ALA A 45 11.17 -8.54 1.90
N ILE A 46 10.75 -8.70 0.64
CA ILE A 46 11.51 -8.25 -0.53
C ILE A 46 11.53 -6.72 -0.56
N THR A 47 10.34 -6.09 -0.47
CA THR A 47 10.21 -4.63 -0.49
C THR A 47 10.98 -3.96 0.66
N THR A 48 10.90 -4.49 1.88
CA THR A 48 11.67 -4.00 3.03
C THR A 48 13.17 -4.05 2.74
N LYS A 49 13.67 -5.20 2.26
CA LYS A 49 15.09 -5.39 1.97
C LYS A 49 15.59 -4.45 0.87
N GLN A 50 14.80 -4.26 -0.18
CA GLN A 50 15.20 -3.51 -1.37
C GLN A 50 15.19 -1.99 -1.15
N TYR A 51 14.21 -1.48 -0.39
CA TYR A 51 14.00 -0.03 -0.27
C TYR A 51 14.35 0.54 1.10
N ASN A 52 14.64 -0.31 2.09
CA ASN A 52 14.85 0.05 3.49
C ASN A 52 13.67 0.85 4.06
N VAL A 53 12.46 0.31 3.88
CA VAL A 53 11.20 0.87 4.40
C VAL A 53 10.44 -0.19 5.17
N LYS A 54 9.49 0.21 6.01
CA LYS A 54 8.55 -0.75 6.59
C LYS A 54 7.59 -1.23 5.50
N ALA A 55 7.58 -2.52 5.19
CA ALA A 55 6.56 -3.11 4.31
C ALA A 55 5.62 -4.05 5.06
N VAL A 56 4.36 -4.09 4.65
CA VAL A 56 3.28 -4.93 5.22
C VAL A 56 2.48 -5.60 4.10
N PRO A 57 1.82 -6.74 4.37
CA PRO A 57 1.05 -7.43 3.33
C PRO A 57 -0.07 -6.56 2.74
N LEU A 58 -0.17 -6.53 1.41
CA LEU A 58 -1.27 -5.88 0.69
C LEU A 58 -2.61 -6.62 0.90
N VAL A 59 -2.59 -7.95 0.84
CA VAL A 59 -3.75 -8.82 1.04
C VAL A 59 -3.40 -9.97 2.00
N ILE A 60 -4.27 -10.23 2.97
CA ILE A 60 -4.21 -11.41 3.83
C ILE A 60 -5.13 -12.48 3.24
N LYS A 61 -4.54 -13.53 2.65
CA LYS A 61 -5.29 -14.66 2.10
C LYS A 61 -5.82 -15.54 3.23
N LYS A 62 -7.14 -15.68 3.35
CA LYS A 62 -7.80 -16.54 4.33
C LYS A 62 -9.10 -17.10 3.76
N GLY A 63 -9.13 -18.40 3.47
CA GLY A 63 -10.35 -19.11 3.03
C GLY A 63 -11.01 -18.48 1.82
N THR A 64 -12.24 -17.96 2.00
CA THR A 64 -13.01 -17.29 0.94
C THR A 64 -12.54 -15.85 0.70
N ALA A 65 -13.02 -15.26 -0.40
CA ALA A 65 -12.76 -13.85 -0.71
C ALA A 65 -13.25 -12.91 0.41
N ALA A 66 -14.42 -13.19 0.99
CA ALA A 66 -14.97 -12.38 2.09
C ALA A 66 -14.10 -12.48 3.36
N SER A 67 -13.66 -13.68 3.74
CA SER A 67 -12.79 -13.83 4.91
C SER A 67 -11.39 -13.25 4.69
N SER A 68 -10.88 -13.26 3.45
CA SER A 68 -9.64 -12.57 3.08
C SER A 68 -9.78 -11.05 3.20
N ALA A 69 -10.89 -10.49 2.72
CA ALA A 69 -11.18 -9.06 2.86
C ALA A 69 -11.26 -8.64 4.33
N ILE A 70 -12.04 -9.35 5.15
CA ILE A 70 -12.17 -9.08 6.59
C ILE A 70 -10.80 -9.16 7.30
N ALA A 71 -10.01 -10.20 6.99
CA ALA A 71 -8.67 -10.36 7.58
C ALA A 71 -7.72 -9.22 7.17
N THR A 72 -7.76 -8.82 5.89
CA THR A 72 -6.95 -7.71 5.37
C THR A 72 -7.31 -6.40 6.06
N ILE A 73 -8.60 -6.08 6.16
CA ILE A 73 -9.08 -4.87 6.83
C ILE A 73 -8.67 -4.86 8.30
N LYS A 74 -8.86 -5.97 9.02
CA LYS A 74 -8.50 -6.08 10.44
C LYS A 74 -7.00 -5.87 10.66
N ALA A 75 -6.16 -6.47 9.82
CA ALA A 75 -4.70 -6.30 9.88
C ALA A 75 -4.28 -4.86 9.53
N ALA A 76 -4.85 -4.29 8.46
CA ALA A 76 -4.54 -2.93 8.03
C ALA A 76 -5.04 -1.87 9.01
N LYS A 77 -6.16 -2.08 9.72
CA LYS A 77 -6.80 -1.09 10.61
C LYS A 77 -5.83 -0.47 11.60
N HIS A 78 -4.96 -1.27 12.21
CA HIS A 78 -3.99 -0.79 13.20
C HIS A 78 -2.88 0.09 12.62
N ILE A 79 -2.59 -0.08 11.33
CA ILE A 79 -1.60 0.73 10.60
C ILE A 79 -2.28 1.98 10.08
N MET A 80 -3.45 1.81 9.44
CA MET A 80 -4.22 2.86 8.78
C MET A 80 -4.63 3.98 9.74
N LYS A 81 -4.93 3.67 11.02
CA LYS A 81 -5.28 4.67 12.04
C LYS A 81 -4.17 5.69 12.30
N ASP A 82 -2.92 5.33 12.07
CA ASP A 82 -1.76 6.18 12.37
C ASP A 82 -1.29 6.94 11.12
N LEU A 83 -1.92 6.73 9.95
CA LEU A 83 -1.52 7.35 8.70
C LEU A 83 -2.14 8.73 8.51
N GLU A 84 -1.31 9.67 8.07
CA GLU A 84 -1.70 11.03 7.73
C GLU A 84 -1.79 11.26 6.21
N LEU A 85 -1.22 10.36 5.42
CA LEU A 85 -1.31 10.38 3.97
C LEU A 85 -1.39 8.94 3.46
N VAL A 86 -2.27 8.70 2.49
CA VAL A 86 -2.32 7.45 1.74
C VAL A 86 -2.09 7.79 0.27
N ILE A 87 -1.03 7.23 -0.31
CA ILE A 87 -0.71 7.31 -1.72
C ILE A 87 -1.14 6.00 -2.36
N ILE A 88 -2.09 6.07 -3.28
CA ILE A 88 -2.36 4.97 -4.21
C ILE A 88 -1.34 5.11 -5.34
N GLY A 89 -0.53 4.08 -5.54
CA GLY A 89 0.53 4.06 -6.55
C GLY A 89 0.00 4.27 -7.97
N GLY A 90 0.93 4.53 -8.89
CA GLY A 90 0.64 4.63 -10.32
C GLY A 90 0.64 3.27 -11.04
N GLY A 91 0.77 3.32 -12.38
CA GLY A 91 0.86 2.14 -13.22
C GLY A 91 -0.51 1.61 -13.66
N GLY A 92 -0.62 0.28 -13.79
CA GLY A 92 -1.84 -0.39 -14.27
C GLY A 92 -2.95 -0.61 -13.24
N LEU A 93 -2.81 -0.05 -12.03
CA LEU A 93 -3.65 -0.39 -10.88
C LEU A 93 -5.14 -0.08 -11.06
N LEU A 94 -5.49 0.88 -11.91
CA LEU A 94 -6.86 1.28 -12.20
C LEU A 94 -7.10 1.30 -13.71
N MET A 95 -6.97 0.14 -14.36
CA MET A 95 -7.30 -0.04 -15.77
C MET A 95 -8.58 -0.86 -15.92
N ASP A 96 -9.34 -0.63 -17.00
CA ASP A 96 -10.58 -1.37 -17.31
C ASP A 96 -10.37 -2.89 -17.41
N MET A 97 -9.13 -3.30 -17.71
CA MET A 97 -8.72 -4.70 -17.75
C MET A 97 -8.71 -5.37 -16.36
N TYR A 98 -8.59 -4.60 -15.26
CA TYR A 98 -8.53 -5.08 -13.87
C TYR A 98 -9.85 -4.83 -13.12
N ARG A 99 -10.86 -5.66 -13.41
CA ARG A 99 -12.25 -5.50 -12.92
C ARG A 99 -12.43 -5.47 -11.39
N ARG A 100 -11.43 -5.86 -10.59
CA ARG A 100 -11.56 -6.00 -9.12
C ARG A 100 -10.73 -5.00 -8.31
N ASP A 101 -9.88 -4.21 -8.95
CA ASP A 101 -8.90 -3.39 -8.25
C ASP A 101 -9.52 -2.07 -7.79
N ALA A 102 -10.37 -1.44 -8.63
CA ALA A 102 -11.07 -0.21 -8.27
C ALA A 102 -11.96 -0.34 -7.00
N PRO A 103 -12.75 -1.41 -6.80
CA PRO A 103 -13.45 -1.64 -5.54
C PRO A 103 -12.52 -1.80 -4.32
N LEU A 104 -11.36 -2.45 -4.48
CA LEU A 104 -10.40 -2.64 -3.38
C LEU A 104 -9.77 -1.31 -2.96
N TYR A 105 -9.28 -0.52 -3.91
CA TYR A 105 -8.64 0.77 -3.64
C TYR A 105 -9.64 1.80 -3.07
N SER A 106 -10.87 1.84 -3.60
CA SER A 106 -11.92 2.74 -3.08
C SER A 106 -12.31 2.39 -1.64
N MET A 107 -12.36 1.10 -1.29
CA MET A 107 -12.61 0.65 0.09
C MET A 107 -11.51 1.11 1.05
N LEU A 108 -10.24 0.98 0.66
CA LEU A 108 -9.10 1.41 1.48
C LEU A 108 -9.09 2.94 1.67
N GLY A 109 -9.34 3.70 0.61
CA GLY A 109 -9.42 5.17 0.68
C GLY A 109 -10.57 5.69 1.56
N THR A 110 -11.77 5.12 1.42
CA THR A 110 -12.92 5.51 2.27
C THR A 110 -12.73 5.11 3.74
N THR A 111 -12.07 3.98 4.00
CA THR A 111 -11.72 3.57 5.37
C THR A 111 -10.74 4.55 5.99
N ALA A 112 -9.69 4.96 5.28
CA ALA A 112 -8.74 5.96 5.74
C ALA A 112 -9.44 7.29 6.10
N LYS A 113 -10.35 7.76 5.24
CA LYS A 113 -11.11 8.99 5.48
C LYS A 113 -11.98 8.91 6.74
N LYS A 114 -12.66 7.77 6.97
CA LYS A 114 -13.54 7.57 8.15
C LYS A 114 -12.77 7.47 9.46
N MET A 115 -11.51 7.02 9.44
CA MET A 115 -10.70 6.85 10.64
C MET A 115 -10.03 8.15 11.12
N ARG A 116 -10.17 9.25 10.36
CA ARG A 116 -9.66 10.59 10.69
C ARG A 116 -10.72 11.52 11.28
N LEU A 117 -11.99 11.07 11.34
CA LEU A 117 -13.10 11.71 12.05
C LEU A 117 -13.29 11.02 13.40
#